data_AF-A0A817QF90-F1
#
_entry.id   AF-A0A817QF90-F1
#
_cell.length_a   1.000
_cell.length_b   1.000
_cell.length_c   1.000
_cell.angle_alpha   90.00
_cell.angle_beta   90.00
_cell.angle_gamma   90.00
#
_symmetry.space_group_name_H-M   'P 1'
#
loop_
_entity.id
_entity.type
_entity.pdbx_description
1 polymer ?
#
loop_
_entity_poly.entity_id
_entity_poly.type
_entity_poly.pdbx_seq_one_letter_code
_entity_poly.pdbx_strand_id
1 'polypeptide(L)' 'AFIRCIQGEENRFNHLLIQMKGGLTARPKTKKTLAIQHRIDTLYIRYDNVDINANELLNGLSYVVAKNIKSKRK' A
#
# COMPACT_ATOMS: atom_id res chain seq x y z
N ALA A 1 17.97 -10.67 -35.61
CA ALA A 1 17.72 -11.54 -34.44
C ALA A 1 17.58 -10.73 -33.14
N PHE A 2 18.49 -9.78 -32.88
CA PHE A 2 18.51 -8.93 -31.67
C PHE A 2 17.22 -8.14 -31.38
N ILE A 3 16.66 -7.44 -32.38
CA ILE A 3 15.43 -6.63 -32.21
C ILE A 3 14.24 -7.50 -31.77
N ARG A 4 14.12 -8.72 -32.28
CA ARG A 4 13.06 -9.67 -31.89
C ARG A 4 13.22 -10.17 -30.45
N CYS A 5 14.45 -10.26 -29.94
CA CYS A 5 14.69 -10.60 -28.53
C CYS A 5 14.22 -9.47 -27.61
N ILE A 6 14.51 -8.21 -27.95
CA ILE A 6 14.07 -7.04 -27.16
C ILE A 6 12.54 -6.97 -27.11
N GLN A 7 11.87 -7.14 -28.26
CA GLN A 7 10.41 -7.16 -28.35
C GLN A 7 9.81 -8.34 -27.55
N GLY A 8 10.49 -9.49 -27.53
CA GLY A 8 10.10 -10.64 -26.72
C GLY A 8 10.21 -10.37 -25.21
N GLU A 9 11.28 -9.70 -24.78
CA GLU A 9 11.45 -9.32 -23.37
C GLU A 9 10.43 -8.27 -22.92
N GLU A 10 10.13 -7.27 -23.75
CA GLU A 10 9.11 -6.26 -23.46
C GLU A 10 7.73 -6.89 -23.23
N ASN A 11 7.34 -7.83 -24.10
CA ASN A 11 6.10 -8.59 -23.94
C ASN A 11 6.09 -9.45 -22.68
N ARG A 12 7.22 -10.07 -22.34
CA ARG A 12 7.39 -10.85 -21.10
C ARG A 12 7.21 -9.94 -19.87
N PHE A 13 7.83 -8.76 -19.86
CA PHE A 13 7.69 -7.79 -18.78
C PHE A 13 6.26 -7.29 -18.63
N ASN A 14 5.59 -6.98 -19.75
CA ASN A 14 4.19 -6.56 -19.74
C ASN A 14 3.27 -7.65 -19.17
N HIS A 15 3.48 -8.90 -19.54
CA HIS A 15 2.72 -10.02 -18.99
C HIS A 15 2.93 -10.19 -17.49
N LEU A 16 4.17 -10.11 -17.02
CA LEU A 16 4.53 -10.19 -15.59
C LEU A 16 3.89 -9.05 -14.78
N LEU A 17 3.90 -7.84 -15.34
CA LEU A 17 3.27 -6.67 -14.73
C LEU A 17 1.77 -6.85 -14.55
N ILE A 18 1.08 -7.45 -15.53
CA ILE A 18 -0.35 -7.77 -15.46
C ILE A 18 -0.62 -8.80 -14.35
N GLN A 19 0.18 -9.86 -14.26
CA GLN A 19 0.03 -10.88 -13.21
C GLN A 19 0.22 -10.29 -11.80
N MET A 20 1.24 -9.45 -11.62
CA MET A 20 1.50 -8.77 -10.34
C MET A 20 0.37 -7.81 -9.95
N LYS A 21 -0.13 -7.03 -10.92
CA LYS A 21 -1.28 -6.13 -10.71
C LYS A 21 -2.55 -6.90 -10.39
N GLY A 22 -2.81 -7.98 -11.12
CA GLY A 22 -3.94 -8.89 -10.90
C GLY A 22 -3.89 -9.53 -9.52
N GLY A 23 -2.72 -9.96 -9.05
CA GLY A 23 -2.56 -10.51 -7.69
C GLY A 23 -2.81 -9.48 -6.58
N LEU A 24 -2.46 -8.22 -6.81
CA LEU A 24 -2.71 -7.11 -5.87
C LEU A 24 -4.18 -6.70 -5.81
N THR A 25 -4.89 -6.70 -6.95
CA THR A 25 -6.32 -6.36 -7.02
C THR A 25 -7.23 -7.53 -6.65
N ALA A 26 -6.83 -8.77 -6.94
CA ALA A 26 -7.59 -9.97 -6.60
C ALA A 26 -7.53 -10.34 -5.12
N ARG A 27 -6.59 -9.77 -4.34
CA ARG A 27 -6.54 -10.00 -2.90
C ARG A 27 -7.65 -9.17 -2.23
N PRO A 28 -8.72 -9.79 -1.71
CA PRO A 28 -9.78 -9.03 -1.04
C PRO A 28 -9.16 -8.29 0.13
N LYS A 29 -9.24 -6.95 0.10
CA LYS A 29 -8.81 -6.12 1.24
C LYS A 29 -9.63 -6.54 2.44
N THR A 30 -9.00 -7.22 3.40
CA THR A 30 -9.72 -7.68 4.60
C THR A 30 -10.36 -6.49 5.31
N LYS A 31 -11.47 -6.68 6.03
CA LYS A 31 -12.11 -5.60 6.83
C LYS A 31 -11.10 -4.87 7.74
N LYS A 32 -10.08 -5.59 8.24
CA LYS A 32 -8.97 -5.02 9.02
C LYS A 32 -8.07 -4.10 8.18
N THR A 33 -7.72 -4.51 6.96
CA THR A 33 -6.93 -3.68 6.02
C THR A 33 -7.64 -2.38 5.66
N LEU A 34 -8.96 -2.43 5.41
CA LEU A 34 -9.78 -1.25 5.13
C LEU A 34 -9.84 -0.29 6.33
N ALA A 35 -10.05 -0.82 7.54
CA ALA A 35 -10.08 0.01 8.76
C ALA A 35 -8.73 0.69 9.06
N ILE A 36 -7.61 0.05 8.70
CA ILE A 36 -6.28 0.66 8.84
C ILE A 36 -6.08 1.76 7.80
N GLN A 37 -6.44 1.48 6.54
CA GLN A 37 -6.35 2.47 5.46
C GLN A 37 -7.15 3.73 5.82
N HIS A 38 -8.40 3.56 6.25
CA HIS A 38 -9.25 4.67 6.69
C HIS A 38 -8.62 5.49 7.83
N ARG A 39 -7.94 4.85 8.79
CA ARG A 39 -7.25 5.55 9.89
C ARG A 39 -6.05 6.36 9.40
N ILE A 40 -5.30 5.82 8.45
CA ILE A 40 -4.17 6.51 7.81
C ILE A 40 -4.70 7.71 7.02
N ASP A 41 -5.74 7.52 6.21
CA ASP A 41 -6.36 8.58 5.41
C ASP A 41 -6.88 9.71 6.32
N THR A 42 -7.52 9.37 7.44
CA THR A 42 -8.00 10.35 8.43
C THR A 42 -6.87 11.16 9.08
N LEU A 43 -5.70 10.55 9.31
CA LEU A 43 -4.53 11.26 9.82
C LEU A 43 -3.98 12.22 8.77
N TYR A 44 -3.93 11.78 7.52
CA TYR A 44 -3.42 12.57 6.42
C TYR A 44 -4.30 13.79 6.14
N ILE A 45 -5.63 13.61 6.10
CA ILE A 45 -6.60 14.71 5.90
C ILE A 45 -6.47 15.76 7.00
N ARG A 46 -6.31 15.35 8.27
CA ARG A 46 -6.12 16.29 9.39
C ARG A 46 -4.81 17.07 9.29
N TYR A 47 -3.76 16.43 8.79
CA TYR A 47 -2.50 17.14 8.55
C TYR A 47 -2.62 18.15 7.40
N ASP A 48 -3.31 17.78 6.32
CA ASP A 48 -3.56 18.64 5.16
C ASP A 48 -4.42 19.86 5.53
N ASN A 49 -5.40 19.66 6.41
CA ASN A 49 -6.22 20.73 6.99
C ASN A 49 -5.49 21.58 8.06
N VAL A 50 -4.24 21.27 8.37
CA VAL A 50 -3.44 21.95 9.41
C VAL A 50 -4.05 21.80 10.83
N ASP A 51 -4.90 20.78 11.04
CA ASP A 51 -5.49 20.45 12.35
C ASP A 51 -4.45 19.82 13.30
N ILE A 52 -3.42 19.18 12.73
CA ILE A 52 -2.33 18.51 13.46
C ILE A 52 -0.98 18.85 12.86
N ASN A 53 0.06 18.83 13.68
CA ASN A 53 1.43 19.07 13.21
C ASN A 53 2.11 17.77 12.71
N ALA A 54 3.26 17.91 12.05
CA ALA A 54 4.00 16.78 11.48
C ALA A 54 4.42 15.73 12.54
N ASN A 55 4.72 16.15 13.77
CA ASN A 55 5.10 15.24 14.85
C ASN A 55 3.90 14.41 15.32
N GLU A 56 2.71 15.00 15.39
CA GLU A 56 1.46 14.32 15.72
C GLU A 56 1.04 13.33 14.64
N LEU A 57 1.23 13.68 13.36
CA LEU A 57 1.04 12.76 12.25
C LEU A 57 1.96 11.54 12.38
N LEU A 58 3.26 11.76 12.61
CA LEU A 58 4.27 10.70 12.74
C LEU A 58 3.96 9.76 13.92
N ASN A 59 3.56 10.34 15.06
CA ASN A 59 3.14 9.59 16.24
C ASN A 59 1.87 8.77 15.98
N GLY A 60 0.88 9.36 15.30
CA GLY A 60 -0.36 8.70 14.91
C GLY A 60 -0.13 7.51 13.99
N LEU A 61 0.71 7.68 12.96
CA LEU A 61 1.09 6.61 12.03
C LEU A 61 1.85 5.48 12.75
N SER A 62 2.81 5.84 13.61
CA SER A 62 3.58 4.89 14.41
C SER A 62 2.68 4.03 15.30
N TYR A 63 1.67 4.63 15.94
CA TYR A 63 0.70 3.90 16.75
C TYR A 63 -0.17 2.94 15.93
N VAL A 64 -0.69 3.39 14.77
CA VAL A 64 -1.52 2.56 13.88
C VAL A 64 -0.74 1.33 13.39
N VAL A 65 0.54 1.50 13.04
CA VAL A 65 1.42 0.40 12.61
C VAL A 65 1.79 -0.52 13.77
N ALA A 66 2.23 0.02 14.91
CA ALA A 66 2.65 -0.77 16.07
C ALA A 66 1.52 -1.62 16.69
N LYS A 67 0.30 -1.08 16.73
CA LYS A 67 -0.89 -1.82 17.20
C LYS A 67 -1.18 -3.05 16.32
N ASN A 68 -0.91 -2.93 15.02
CA ASN A 68 -1.11 -4.03 14.07
C ASN A 68 -0.05 -5.14 14.24
N ILE A 69 1.19 -4.77 14.58
CA ILE A 69 2.26 -5.73 14.88
C ILE A 69 1.95 -6.55 16.14
N LYS A 70 1.46 -5.90 17.21
CA LYS A 70 1.06 -6.60 18.45
C LYS A 70 -0.12 -7.54 18.24
N SER A 71 -1.06 -7.20 17.35
CA SER A 71 -2.22 -8.06 17.02
C SER A 71 -1.86 -9.33 16.24
N LYS A 72 -0.68 -9.40 15.60
CA LYS A 72 -0.23 -10.58 14.84
C LYS A 72 0.61 -11.57 15.67
N ARG A 73 1.01 -11.20 16.89
CA ARG A 73 1.79 -12.04 17.82
C ARG A 73 0.93 -12.81 18.82
N LYS A 74 -0.39 -12.90 18.59
CA LYS A 74 -1.34 -13.69 19.40
C LYS A 74 -1.92 -14.80 18.57
#